data_AF-M5CGN3-F1
#
_entry.id   AF-M5CGN3-F1
#
_cell.length_a   1.000
_cell.length_b   1.000
_cell.length_c   1.000
_cell.angle_alpha   90.00
_cell.angle_beta   90.00
_cell.angle_gamma   90.00
#
_symmetry.space_group_name_H-M   'P 1'
#
loop_
_entity.id
_entity.type
_entity.pdbx_description
1 polymer ?
#
loop_
_entity_poly.entity_id
_entity_poly.type
_entity_poly.pdbx_seq_one_letter_code
_entity_poly.pdbx_strand_id
1 'polypeptide(L)'
;MSFVKLSIFGTSFEVTTRYVDLQPVGMGKTLFPLPESSAKDELTAAAVAIKKIMKPFSTPVLAKRTYRELKLLKHIKHENIISLSDVFISPQEDMYVFGP
;
A
#
# COMPACT_ATOMS: atom_id res chain seq x y z
N MET A 1 -9.25 15.16 2.49
CA MET A 1 -9.25 13.69 2.55
C MET A 1 -9.21 13.31 4.01
N SER A 2 -10.18 12.54 4.49
CA SER A 2 -10.20 12.05 5.88
C SER A 2 -9.47 10.71 5.94
N PHE A 3 -8.54 10.59 6.88
CA PHE A 3 -7.80 9.34 7.14
C PHE A 3 -8.36 8.67 8.39
N VAL A 4 -8.44 7.34 8.35
CA VAL A 4 -8.81 6.49 9.48
C VAL A 4 -7.58 5.69 9.89
N LYS A 5 -7.33 5.69 11.20
CA LYS A 5 -6.24 4.91 11.78
C LYS A 5 -6.77 3.56 12.24
N LEU A 6 -6.19 2.50 11.71
CA LEU A 6 -6.53 1.11 12.04
C LEU A 6 -5.29 0.40 12.57
N SER A 7 -5.44 -0.44 13.58
CA SER A 7 -4.33 -1.24 14.12
C SER A 7 -4.54 -2.69 13.76
N ILE A 8 -3.64 -3.26 12.95
CA ILE A 8 -3.73 -4.63 12.44
C ILE A 8 -2.41 -5.33 12.74
N PHE A 9 -2.45 -6.45 13.47
CA PHE A 9 -1.25 -7.21 13.88
C PHE A 9 -0.14 -6.34 14.52
N GLY A 10 -0.53 -5.33 15.31
CA GLY A 10 0.42 -4.41 15.96
C GLY A 10 1.00 -3.33 15.04
N THR A 11 0.63 -3.30 13.75
CA THR A 11 1.00 -2.22 12.84
C THR A 11 -0.15 -1.23 12.70
N SER A 12 0.14 0.06 12.89
CA SER A 12 -0.82 1.13 12.61
C SER A 12 -0.88 1.43 11.11
N PHE A 13 -2.05 1.30 10.52
CA PHE A 13 -2.38 1.71 9.17
C PHE A 13 -3.17 3.01 9.23
N GLU A 14 -2.85 3.94 8.32
CA GLU A 14 -3.59 5.19 8.12
C GLU A 14 -4.07 5.23 6.68
N VAL A 15 -5.30 4.77 6.47
CA VAL A 15 -5.91 4.66 5.15
C VAL A 15 -7.07 5.64 5.01
N THR A 16 -7.46 5.97 3.78
CA THR A 16 -8.61 6.85 3.55
C THR A 16 -9.92 6.12 3.87
N THR A 17 -10.99 6.87 4.17
CA THR A 17 -12.34 6.31 4.43
C THR A 17 -12.92 5.52 3.25
N ARG A 18 -12.30 5.59 2.07
CA ARG A 18 -12.68 4.83 0.85
C ARG A 18 -12.40 3.33 0.98
N TYR A 19 -11.37 2.95 1.74
CA TYR A 19 -10.94 1.58 1.87
C TYR A 19 -11.45 1.01 3.21
N VAL A 20 -12.43 0.12 3.12
CA VAL A 20 -13.12 -0.48 4.27
C VAL A 20 -12.78 -1.97 4.40
N ASP A 21 -13.18 -2.59 5.50
CA ASP A 21 -12.96 -4.02 5.78
C ASP A 21 -11.49 -4.44 5.61
N LEU A 22 -10.56 -3.72 6.23
CA LEU A 22 -9.15 -4.10 6.19
C LEU A 22 -8.95 -5.46 6.89
N GLN A 23 -8.59 -6.45 6.09
CA GLN A 23 -8.25 -7.79 6.53
C GLN A 23 -6.75 -8.02 6.36
N PRO A 24 -6.06 -8.56 7.37
CA PRO A 24 -4.67 -8.95 7.20
C PRO A 24 -4.55 -10.17 6.28
N VAL A 25 -3.73 -10.05 5.23
CA VAL A 25 -3.49 -11.12 4.26
C VAL A 25 -2.19 -11.85 4.56
N GLY A 26 -1.16 -11.13 5.05
CA GLY A 26 0.10 -11.72 5.48
C GLY A 26 1.19 -10.68 5.75
N MET A 27 2.43 -11.16 5.92
CA MET A 27 3.63 -10.33 5.84
C MET A 27 4.27 -10.54 4.46
N GLY A 28 4.39 -9.49 3.67
CA GLY A 28 5.04 -9.56 2.37
C GLY A 28 6.51 -9.98 2.47
N LYS A 29 6.97 -10.78 1.51
CA LYS A 29 8.39 -11.15 1.32
C LYS A 29 9.15 -10.02 0.61
N THR A 30 9.25 -8.86 1.25
CA THR A 30 10.29 -7.86 0.94
C THR A 30 11.38 -7.90 2.01
N LEU A 31 12.53 -7.25 1.77
CA LEU A 31 13.65 -7.17 2.73
C LEU A 31 13.22 -6.65 4.13
N PHE A 32 12.02 -6.06 4.21
CA PHE A 32 11.26 -5.79 5.42
C PHE A 32 9.92 -6.55 5.34
N PRO A 33 9.52 -7.32 6.38
CA PRO A 33 8.21 -7.95 6.43
C PRO A 33 7.14 -6.89 6.67
N LEU A 34 6.68 -6.27 5.58
CA LEU A 34 5.63 -5.26 5.65
C LEU A 34 4.28 -5.97 5.61
N PRO A 35 3.33 -5.61 6.49
CA PRO A 35 2.02 -6.23 6.48
C PRO A 35 1.30 -5.89 5.17
N GLU A 36 0.86 -6.95 4.49
CA GLU A 36 -0.01 -6.89 3.33
C GLU A 36 -1.43 -7.10 3.84
N SER A 37 -2.30 -6.13 3.59
CA SER A 37 -3.69 -6.16 4.02
C SER A 37 -4.60 -6.03 2.80
N SER A 38 -5.64 -6.84 2.72
CA SER A 38 -6.71 -6.66 1.75
C SER A 38 -7.68 -5.64 2.32
N ALA A 39 -8.24 -4.80 1.47
CA ALA A 39 -9.37 -3.95 1.79
C ALA A 39 -10.40 -4.02 0.68
N LYS A 40 -11.59 -3.53 0.95
CA LYS A 40 -12.62 -3.32 -0.06
C LYS A 40 -12.65 -1.84 -0.42
N ASP A 41 -12.51 -1.55 -1.70
CA ASP A 41 -12.69 -0.20 -2.23
C ASP A 41 -14.18 0.09 -2.40
N GLU A 42 -14.73 1.06 -1.67
CA GLU A 42 -16.15 1.43 -1.78
C GLU A 42 -16.50 2.06 -3.14
N LEU A 43 -15.55 2.67 -3.84
CA LEU A 43 -15.81 3.32 -5.13
C LEU A 43 -15.95 2.32 -6.28
N THR A 44 -15.13 1.26 -6.26
CA THR A 44 -15.13 0.22 -7.30
C THR A 44 -15.83 -1.06 -6.88
N ALA A 45 -16.20 -1.18 -5.59
CA ALA A 45 -16.68 -2.39 -4.94
C ALA A 45 -15.75 -3.61 -5.05
N ALA A 46 -14.51 -3.41 -5.49
CA ALA A 46 -13.51 -4.46 -5.67
C ALA A 46 -12.68 -4.67 -4.39
N ALA A 47 -12.19 -5.88 -4.20
CA ALA A 47 -11.13 -6.15 -3.24
C ALA A 47 -9.81 -5.61 -3.80
N VAL A 48 -9.02 -4.97 -2.94
CA VAL A 48 -7.73 -4.38 -3.27
C VAL A 48 -6.69 -4.79 -2.24
N ALA A 49 -5.48 -5.09 -2.70
CA ALA A 49 -4.34 -5.32 -1.84
C ALA A 49 -3.68 -3.97 -1.47
N ILE A 50 -3.51 -3.73 -0.17
CA ILE A 50 -2.84 -2.57 0.41
C ILE A 50 -1.47 -3.00 0.92
N LYS A 51 -0.43 -2.34 0.41
CA LYS A 51 0.94 -2.47 0.88
C LYS A 51 1.38 -1.17 1.55
N LYS A 52 1.70 -1.25 2.84
CA LYS A 52 2.26 -0.13 3.60
C LYS A 52 3.78 -0.10 3.45
N ILE A 53 4.35 1.03 3.07
CA ILE A 53 5.79 1.29 3.02
C ILE A 53 6.11 2.34 4.08
N MET A 54 6.84 1.91 5.12
CA MET A 54 7.20 2.79 6.23
C MET A 54 8.36 3.71 5.85
N LYS A 55 8.19 5.02 6.07
CA LYS A 55 9.23 6.05 5.86
C LYS A 55 10.08 5.84 4.59
N PRO A 56 9.48 5.76 3.39
CA PRO A 56 10.20 5.46 2.14
C PRO A 56 11.34 6.45 1.84
N PHE A 57 11.26 7.67 2.38
CA PHE A 57 12.25 8.72 2.16
C PHE A 57 13.34 8.79 3.25
N SER A 58 13.34 7.87 4.23
CA SER A 58 14.28 7.91 5.35
C SER A 58 15.74 7.71 4.91
N THR A 59 16.00 6.98 3.82
CA THR A 59 17.35 6.81 3.27
C THR A 59 17.33 6.91 1.75
N PRO A 60 18.40 7.42 1.11
CA PRO A 60 18.45 7.54 -0.34
C PRO A 60 18.36 6.17 -1.05
N VAL A 61 18.88 5.11 -0.42
CA VAL A 61 18.79 3.74 -0.95
C VAL A 61 17.34 3.27 -0.96
N LEU A 62 16.59 3.49 0.12
CA LEU A 62 15.18 3.12 0.20
C LEU A 62 14.34 3.94 -0.78
N ALA A 63 14.53 5.25 -0.82
CA ALA A 63 13.82 6.14 -1.74
C ALA A 63 14.02 5.71 -3.20
N LYS A 64 15.26 5.38 -3.60
CA LYS A 64 15.56 4.89 -4.95
C LYS A 64 14.90 3.53 -5.24
N ARG A 65 14.82 2.64 -4.25
CA ARG A 65 14.13 1.34 -4.39
C ARG A 65 12.61 1.52 -4.53
N THR A 66 11.99 2.30 -3.64
CA THR A 66 10.55 2.62 -3.69
C THR A 66 10.18 3.28 -5.02
N TYR A 67 11.00 4.23 -5.49
CA TYR A 67 10.78 4.87 -6.79
C TYR A 67 10.86 3.88 -7.96
N ARG A 68 11.83 2.95 -7.94
CA ARG A 68 11.94 1.90 -8.97
C ARG A 68 10.72 0.98 -8.97
N GLU A 69 10.26 0.55 -7.80
CA GLU A 69 9.08 -0.32 -7.66
C GLU A 69 7.82 0.39 -8.19
N LEU A 70 7.58 1.63 -7.75
CA LEU A 70 6.47 2.45 -8.27
C LEU A 70 6.57 2.68 -9.78
N LYS A 71 7.77 2.95 -10.29
CA LYS A 71 7.98 3.17 -11.72
C LYS A 71 7.67 1.90 -12.51
N LEU A 72 8.09 0.73 -12.05
CA LEU A 72 7.79 -0.56 -12.68
C LEU A 72 6.29 -0.84 -12.66
N LEU A 73 5.65 -0.74 -11.49
CA LEU A 73 4.20 -0.98 -11.34
C LEU A 73 3.34 0.00 -12.16
N LYS A 74 3.83 1.22 -12.38
CA LYS A 74 3.15 2.23 -13.22
C LYS A 74 3.31 1.96 -14.72
N HIS A 75 4.47 1.44 -15.15
CA HIS A 75 4.74 1.21 -16.58
C HIS A 75 4.23 -0.15 -17.07
N ILE A 76 4.17 -1.15 -16.19
CA ILE A 76 3.72 -2.48 -16.56
C ILE A 76 2.20 -2.55 -16.38
N LYS A 77 1.49 -2.64 -17.50
CA LYS A 77 0.04 -2.87 -17.55
C LYS A 77 -0.21 -4.12 -18.37
N HIS A 78 -0.42 -5.23 -17.68
CA HIS A 78 -0.64 -6.52 -18.31
C HIS A 78 -1.57 -7.35 -17.42
N GLU A 79 -2.48 -8.13 -17.99
CA GLU A 79 -3.49 -8.91 -17.24
C GLU A 79 -2.84 -9.86 -16.20
N ASN A 80 -1.71 -10.46 -16.57
CA ASN A 80 -0.95 -11.37 -15.70
C ASN A 80 0.06 -10.68 -14.76
N ILE A 81 0.13 -9.34 -14.70
CA ILE A 81 1.07 -8.62 -13.84
C ILE A 81 0.32 -7.60 -13.00
N ILE A 82 0.53 -7.66 -11.68
CA ILE A 82 -0.07 -6.75 -10.73
C ILE A 82 0.29 -5.30 -11.10
N SER A 83 -0.73 -4.50 -11.38
CA SER A 83 -0.59 -3.08 -11.70
C SER A 83 -0.86 -2.20 -10.49
N LEU A 84 -0.34 -0.97 -10.51
CA LEU A 84 -0.67 0.05 -9.54
C LEU A 84 -2.10 0.58 -9.76
N SER A 85 -3.00 0.36 -8.80
CA SER A 85 -4.36 0.90 -8.81
C SER A 85 -4.42 2.31 -8.21
N ASP A 86 -3.80 2.50 -7.03
CA ASP A 86 -3.80 3.78 -6.32
C ASP A 86 -2.52 3.92 -5.48
N VAL A 87 -2.16 5.15 -5.15
CA VAL A 87 -1.04 5.45 -4.25
C VAL A 87 -1.30 6.75 -3.50
N PHE A 88 -1.09 6.73 -2.19
CA PHE A 88 -1.09 7.95 -1.39
C PHE A 88 -0.07 7.92 -0.28
N ILE A 89 0.18 9.09 0.29
CA ILE A 89 1.09 9.28 1.43
C ILE A 89 0.23 9.77 2.59
N SER A 90 0.35 9.13 3.75
CA SER A 90 -0.33 9.59 4.95
C SER A 90 0.41 10.78 5.59
N PRO A 91 -0.24 11.51 6.52
CA PRO A 91 0.40 12.62 7.24
C PRO A 91 1.65 12.21 8.04
N GLN A 92 1.84 10.91 8.31
CA GLN A 92 3.03 10.36 8.98
C GLN A 92 4.17 10.02 8.01
N GLU A 93 4.09 10.49 6.76
CA GLU A 93 5.05 10.20 5.69
C GLU A 93 5.16 8.72 5.31
N ASP A 94 4.21 7.90 5.75
CA ASP A 94 4.09 6.51 5.30
C ASP A 94 3.38 6.47 3.95
N MET A 95 3.86 5.63 3.05
CA MET A 95 3.30 5.48 1.70
C MET A 95 2.46 4.20 1.62
N TYR A 96 1.28 4.31 1.03
CA TYR A 96 0.36 3.21 0.81
C TYR A 96 0.18 2.99 -0.68
N VAL A 97 0.44 1.76 -1.10
CA VAL A 97 0.38 1.31 -2.50
C VAL A 97 -0.77 0.31 -2.63
N PHE A 98 -1.63 0.51 -3.63
CA PHE A 98 -2.82 -0.30 -3.85
C PHE A 98 -2.69 -1.07 -5.17
N GLY A 99 -3.01 -2.36 -5.13
CA GLY A 99 -3.10 -3.23 -6.30
C GLY A 99 -4.43 -4.01 -6.31
N PRO A 100 -4.79 -4.58 -7.46
CA PRO A 100 -5.88 -5.57 -7.54
C PRO A 100 -5.54 -6.88 -6.82
#